data_AF-A0A1B1TFP9-F1
#
_entry.id   AF-A0A1B1TFP9-F1
#
_cell.length_a   1.000
_cell.length_b   1.000
_cell.length_c   1.000
_cell.angle_alpha   90.00
_cell.angle_beta   90.00
_cell.angle_gamma   90.00
#
_symmetry.space_group_name_H-M   'P 1'
#
loop_
_entity.id
_entity.type
_entity.pdbx_description
1 polymer ?
#
loop_
_entity_poly.entity_id
_entity_poly.type
_entity_poly.pdbx_seq_one_letter_code
_entity_poly.pdbx_strand_id
1 'polypeptide(L)'
;MTKITQKLLTEEKIPIAPFNGEDFDKLNISVDGYKAQCFILERWGTNKIIIQYEEKHPKWNYCFITKYFHFEKPGEMLWGHRGEKMHIAIC
;
A
#
# COMPACT_ATOMS: atom_id res chain seq x y z
N MET A 1 -17.86 14.09 -11.63
CA MET A 1 -16.84 13.91 -10.56
C MET A 1 -16.37 12.44 -10.42
N THR A 2 -16.57 11.59 -11.43
CA THR A 2 -16.45 10.13 -11.32
C THR A 2 -15.06 9.57 -11.68
N LYS A 3 -14.24 10.33 -12.42
CA LYS A 3 -12.93 9.84 -12.91
C LYS A 3 -11.79 9.91 -11.88
N ILE A 4 -11.87 10.80 -10.88
CA ILE A 4 -10.79 10.99 -9.90
C ILE A 4 -10.81 9.88 -8.85
N THR A 5 -11.99 9.49 -8.36
CA THR A 5 -12.15 8.44 -7.35
C THR A 5 -11.69 7.06 -7.84
N GLN A 6 -11.73 6.81 -9.15
CA GLN A 6 -11.27 5.54 -9.74
C GLN A 6 -9.76 5.30 -9.54
N LYS A 7 -8.96 6.38 -9.46
CA LYS A 7 -7.51 6.28 -9.20
C LYS A 7 -7.15 6.23 -7.72
N LEU A 8 -8.10 6.35 -6.79
CA LEU A 8 -7.79 6.32 -5.37
C LEU A 8 -7.81 4.87 -4.87
N LEU A 9 -6.80 4.52 -4.07
CA LEU A 9 -6.66 3.17 -3.53
C LEU A 9 -7.64 2.94 -2.37
N THR A 10 -8.27 1.78 -2.34
CA THR A 10 -8.99 1.24 -1.18
C THR A 10 -8.36 -0.08 -0.79
N GLU A 11 -8.47 -0.48 0.49
CA GLU A 11 -7.84 -1.71 1.00
C GLU A 11 -8.26 -2.96 0.21
N GLU A 12 -9.54 -3.05 -0.17
CA GLU A 12 -10.14 -4.14 -0.95
C GLU A 12 -9.48 -4.37 -2.32
N LYS A 13 -8.80 -3.35 -2.87
CA LYS A 13 -8.11 -3.45 -4.16
C LYS A 13 -6.68 -3.98 -4.02
N ILE A 14 -6.16 -4.10 -2.80
CA ILE A 14 -4.78 -4.51 -2.57
C ILE A 14 -4.69 -6.03 -2.67
N PRO A 15 -3.83 -6.58 -3.55
CA PRO A 15 -3.68 -8.02 -3.69
C PRO A 15 -3.08 -8.62 -2.42
N ILE A 16 -3.55 -9.80 -2.03
CA ILE A 16 -3.01 -10.57 -0.90
C ILE A 16 -1.99 -11.57 -1.45
N ALA A 17 -0.77 -11.53 -0.92
CA ALA A 17 0.31 -12.43 -1.31
C ALA A 17 -0.04 -13.88 -0.93
N PRO A 18 0.12 -14.84 -1.86
CA PRO A 18 -0.23 -16.23 -1.60
C PRO A 18 0.70 -16.85 -0.53
N PHE A 19 0.20 -17.89 0.14
CA PHE A 19 0.92 -18.52 1.26
C PHE A 19 2.05 -19.44 0.80
N ASN A 20 1.88 -20.08 -0.35
CA ASN A 20 2.78 -21.07 -0.96
C ASN A 20 4.01 -20.46 -1.66
N GLY A 21 4.13 -19.13 -1.69
CA GLY A 21 5.25 -18.44 -2.34
C GLY A 21 5.18 -18.41 -3.86
N GLU A 22 4.02 -18.69 -4.45
CA GLU A 22 3.79 -18.48 -5.88
C GLU A 22 3.92 -17.00 -6.25
N ASP A 23 4.34 -16.76 -7.49
CA ASP A 23 4.34 -15.43 -8.07
C ASP A 23 2.90 -14.90 -8.17
N PHE A 24 2.75 -13.60 -7.95
CA PHE A 24 1.47 -12.92 -7.99
C PHE A 24 1.64 -11.48 -8.43
N ASP A 25 0.58 -10.91 -8.99
CA ASP A 25 0.57 -9.52 -9.43
C ASP A 25 0.47 -8.59 -8.23
N LYS A 26 1.47 -7.71 -8.10
CA LYS A 26 1.45 -6.60 -7.14
C LYS A 26 0.74 -5.40 -7.79
N LEU A 27 0.09 -4.59 -6.96
CA LEU A 27 -0.60 -3.40 -7.46
C LEU A 27 0.38 -2.25 -7.62
N ASN A 28 0.48 -1.68 -8.82
CA ASN A 28 1.27 -0.47 -9.07
C ASN A 28 0.55 0.75 -8.51
N ILE A 29 1.26 1.54 -7.71
CA ILE A 29 0.74 2.70 -7.01
C ILE A 29 1.75 3.86 -7.00
N SER A 30 1.25 5.05 -6.67
CA SER A 30 2.06 6.19 -6.27
C SER A 30 1.76 6.53 -4.81
N VAL A 31 2.79 6.71 -4.01
CA VAL A 31 2.72 7.09 -2.60
C VAL A 31 3.40 8.44 -2.42
N ASP A 32 2.63 9.48 -2.13
CA ASP A 32 3.11 10.86 -2.01
C ASP A 32 4.00 11.29 -3.20
N GLY A 33 3.69 10.79 -4.41
CA GLY A 33 4.43 11.07 -5.64
C GLY A 33 5.51 10.04 -6.01
N TYR A 34 5.88 9.14 -5.11
CA TYR A 34 6.86 8.08 -5.36
C TYR A 34 6.21 6.84 -5.95
N LYS A 35 6.75 6.30 -7.05
CA LYS A 35 6.26 5.06 -7.66
C LYS A 35 6.62 3.86 -6.79
N ALA A 36 5.66 2.96 -6.63
CA ALA A 36 5.80 1.78 -5.82
C ALA A 36 4.87 0.65 -6.28
N GLN A 37 5.09 -0.53 -5.73
CA GLN A 37 4.18 -1.65 -5.79
C GLN A 37 3.68 -1.98 -4.39
N CYS A 38 2.40 -2.31 -4.23
CA CYS A 38 1.84 -2.72 -2.95
C CYS A 38 1.09 -4.05 -2.98
N PHE A 39 1.11 -4.70 -1.82
CA PHE A 39 0.36 -5.93 -1.55
C PHE A 39 0.19 -6.11 -0.03
N ILE A 40 -0.76 -6.96 0.36
CA ILE A 40 -0.94 -7.41 1.75
C ILE A 40 -0.24 -8.75 1.94
N LEU A 41 0.56 -8.85 2.99
CA LEU A 41 1.07 -10.12 3.50
C LEU A 41 0.20 -10.54 4.68
N GLU A 42 -0.64 -11.55 4.48
CA GLU A 42 -1.42 -12.19 5.53
C GLU A 42 -0.68 -13.44 6.03
N ARG A 43 -0.29 -13.43 7.31
CA ARG A 43 0.38 -14.56 7.97
C ARG A 43 -0.10 -14.66 9.42
N TRP A 44 -0.55 -15.87 9.80
CA TRP A 44 -0.92 -16.23 11.19
C TRP A 44 -1.80 -15.17 11.89
N GLY A 45 -2.86 -14.71 11.21
CA GLY A 45 -3.85 -13.79 11.77
C GLY A 45 -3.41 -12.33 11.87
N THR A 46 -2.30 -11.94 11.24
CA THR A 46 -1.90 -10.53 11.12
C THR A 46 -1.69 -10.15 9.66
N ASN A 47 -2.37 -9.08 9.23
CA ASN A 47 -2.20 -8.47 7.92
C ASN A 47 -1.14 -7.38 7.99
N LYS A 48 -0.20 -7.39 7.04
CA LYS A 48 0.77 -6.32 6.85
C LYS A 48 0.64 -5.76 5.46
N ILE A 49 0.55 -4.45 5.32
CA ILE A 49 0.75 -3.82 4.01
C ILE A 49 2.26 -3.69 3.75
N ILE A 50 2.65 -4.08 2.55
CA ILE A 50 4.02 -3.94 2.03
C ILE A 50 3.97 -2.97 0.86
N ILE A 51 4.84 -1.96 0.88
CA ILE A 51 5.02 -0.98 -0.20
C ILE A 51 6.49 -1.02 -0.62
N GLN A 52 6.75 -1.45 -1.85
CA GLN A 52 8.09 -1.56 -2.43
C GLN A 52 8.29 -0.41 -3.42
N TYR A 53 9.21 0.50 -3.11
CA TYR A 53 9.49 1.66 -3.96
C TYR A 53 10.39 1.26 -5.14
N GLU A 54 10.10 1.78 -6.33
CA GLU A 54 10.94 1.56 -7.52
C GLU A 54 12.33 2.18 -7.35
N GLU A 55 12.40 3.31 -6.63
CA GLU A 55 13.63 4.03 -6.33
C GLU A 55 13.83 4.17 -4.81
N LYS A 56 15.04 4.58 -4.40
CA LYS A 56 15.36 4.77 -2.99
C LYS A 56 14.56 5.94 -2.41
N HIS A 57 13.56 5.61 -1.58
CA HIS A 57 12.81 6.59 -0.82
C HIS A 57 13.66 7.21 0.31
N PRO A 58 13.65 8.54 0.49
CA PRO A 58 14.49 9.21 1.49
C PRO A 58 14.24 8.76 2.94
N LYS A 59 13.01 8.36 3.27
CA LYS A 59 12.63 7.88 4.61
C LYS A 59 12.58 6.36 4.76
N TRP A 60 12.23 5.65 3.70
CA TRP A 60 11.89 4.21 3.76
C TRP A 60 12.82 3.35 2.92
N ASN A 61 13.86 3.94 2.34
CA ASN A 61 14.74 3.27 1.40
C ASN A 61 13.89 2.60 0.30
N TYR A 62 14.01 1.29 0.07
CA TYR A 62 13.22 0.60 -0.96
C TYR A 62 11.92 -0.03 -0.45
N CYS A 63 11.60 0.05 0.84
CA CYS A 63 10.47 -0.71 1.38
C CYS A 63 9.87 -0.09 2.65
N PHE A 64 8.53 0.03 2.66
CA PHE A 64 7.74 0.33 3.84
C PHE A 64 6.86 -0.88 4.21
N ILE A 65 6.83 -1.21 5.50
CA ILE A 65 6.10 -2.36 6.04
C ILE A 65 5.42 -1.94 7.33
N THR A 66 4.11 -2.20 7.46
CA THR A 66 3.39 -2.02 8.72
C THR A 66 2.22 -2.99 8.84
N LYS A 67 1.90 -3.40 10.07
CA LYS A 67 0.63 -4.06 10.43
C LYS A 67 -0.43 -3.09 10.96
N TYR A 68 -0.03 -1.85 11.19
CA TYR A 68 -0.89 -0.79 11.70
C TYR A 68 -1.12 0.16 10.53
N PHE A 69 -2.16 -0.14 9.75
CA PHE A 69 -2.63 0.71 8.66
C PHE A 69 -4.15 0.68 8.61
N HIS A 70 -4.74 1.76 8.13
CA HIS A 70 -6.17 1.87 7.85
C HIS A 70 -6.41 2.97 6.82
N PHE A 71 -7.31 2.75 5.87
CA PHE A 71 -7.72 3.78 4.91
C PHE A 71 -8.90 4.57 5.47
N GLU A 72 -8.66 5.80 5.90
CA GLU A 72 -9.71 6.69 6.42
C GLU A 72 -10.71 7.08 5.32
N LYS A 73 -10.20 7.24 4.10
CA LYS A 73 -10.97 7.43 2.87
C LYS A 73 -10.14 6.93 1.68
N PRO A 74 -10.74 6.74 0.48
CA PRO A 74 -10.01 6.30 -0.69
C PRO A 74 -8.76 7.17 -0.94
N GLY A 75 -7.61 6.51 -1.00
CA GLY A 75 -6.30 7.12 -1.25
C GLY A 75 -5.67 7.85 -0.07
N GLU A 76 -6.23 7.81 1.13
CA GLU A 76 -5.55 8.31 2.35
C GLU A 76 -5.39 7.17 3.34
N MET A 77 -4.15 6.68 3.49
CA MET A 77 -3.81 5.60 4.40
C MET A 77 -3.15 6.17 5.65
N LEU A 78 -3.80 5.99 6.79
CA LEU A 78 -3.18 6.19 8.10
C LEU A 78 -2.30 4.99 8.44
N TRP A 79 -1.20 5.21 9.14
CA TRP A 79 -0.32 4.15 9.60
C TRP A 79 0.33 4.46 10.94
N GLY A 80 0.83 3.42 11.60
CA GLY A 80 1.49 3.56 12.90
C GLY A 80 0.50 3.89 14.03
N HIS A 81 0.91 4.77 14.94
CA HIS A 81 0.17 5.06 16.18
C HIS A 81 0.04 6.55 16.47
N ARG A 82 0.62 7.43 15.64
CA ARG A 82 0.71 8.87 15.89
C ARG A 82 -0.04 9.69 14.83
N GLY A 83 -0.97 9.06 14.11
CA GLY A 83 -1.74 9.71 13.04
C GLY A 83 -0.91 9.99 11.80
N GLU A 84 0.17 9.24 11.58
CA GLU A 84 0.93 9.35 10.33
C GLU A 84 0.06 8.95 9.14
N LYS A 85 0.27 9.61 8.00
CA LYS A 85 -0.52 9.39 6.79
C LYS A 85 0.32 9.36 5.51
N MET A 86 -0.22 8.70 4.50
CA MET A 86 0.28 8.67 3.12
C MET A 86 -0.89 8.87 2.16
N HIS A 87 -0.65 9.61 1.07
CA HIS A 87 -1.60 9.71 -0.03
C HIS A 87 -1.24 8.70 -1.11
N ILE A 88 -2.19 7.86 -1.48
CA ILE A 88 -1.98 6.73 -2.37
C ILE A 88 -2.93 6.78 -3.56
N ALA A 89 -2.37 6.66 -4.77
CA ALA A 89 -3.11 6.54 -6.00
C ALA A 89 -2.70 5.29 -6.78
N ILE A 90 -3.64 4.68 -7.48
CA ILE A 90 -3.42 3.59 -8.43
C ILE A 90 -2.85 4.18 -9.72
N CYS A 91 -1.79 3.55 -10.25
CA CYS A 91 -1.12 3.94 -11.48
C CYS A 91 -1.62 3.15 -12.69
#